data_AF-A0A7S4P278-F1
#
_entry.id   AF-A0A7S4P278-F1
#
_cell.length_a   1.000
_cell.length_b   1.000
_cell.length_c   1.000
_cell.angle_alpha   90.00
_cell.angle_beta   90.00
_cell.angle_gamma   90.00
#
_symmetry.space_group_name_H-M   'P 1'
#
loop_
_entity.id
_entity.type
_entity.pdbx_description
1 polymer ?
#
loop_
_entity_poly.entity_id
_entity_poly.type
_entity_poly.pdbx_seq_one_letter_code
_entity_poly.pdbx_strand_id
1 'polypeptide(L)'
;GGDGVHGNRRPFEGTMSGIRAMGEKEALMGFLKERLLHLIETQPSDLTPDLLPFIFENLSTETTLPQEQDIHDLKEKVRPFKLPVPVDPAAPPAEPVEGQEVEELLPVEVEGDMGDVLHDLGFLERAGVGFGKEEAVRLYLSLKTLLHKNPDAVEGEKISSVRLWGKIMGVEKDYIIAECLMSGRQPNPPLPEGEQDPSIVPPDSIGSEAPVDFMMSSNAFVYYVTSGHSSPWRRLPDVEPKTIIAARNIRRFFTGNLDAPVLSKSSFPGRELHYLRAQIARISADCRIAPRGHLADVTDYEGGGELTVGLSEEGTFFGMTGHALCELHKSSWVHASLDLLPQGRCKYYDYGWTPPESNPDAKDPRLEKNRPALQSIHLDKVVMLSALLSLLYSDI
;
A
#
# COMPACT_ATOMS: atom_id res chain seq x y z
N GLY A 1 -28.74 51.48 42.30
CA GLY A 1 -29.38 50.88 43.48
C GLY A 1 -29.96 49.55 43.04
N GLY A 2 -29.61 48.47 43.74
CA GLY A 2 -30.17 47.15 43.48
C GLY A 2 -31.64 47.06 43.89
N ASP A 3 -32.34 46.09 43.33
CA ASP A 3 -32.82 44.92 44.08
C ASP A 3 -33.42 43.90 43.11
N GLY A 4 -33.18 42.62 43.39
CA GLY A 4 -33.73 41.49 42.62
C GLY A 4 -35.15 41.12 43.04
N VAL A 5 -35.73 40.13 42.35
CA VAL A 5 -36.39 38.92 42.93
C VAL A 5 -37.11 38.11 41.83
N HIS A 6 -36.74 36.83 41.80
CA HIS A 6 -37.44 35.60 41.38
C HIS A 6 -38.44 35.54 40.21
N GLY A 7 -38.05 34.75 39.19
CA GLY A 7 -38.97 34.12 38.21
C GLY A 7 -38.62 32.64 38.00
N ASN A 8 -39.58 31.76 38.31
CA ASN A 8 -39.54 30.30 38.30
C ASN A 8 -38.94 29.65 37.03
N ARG A 9 -38.00 28.72 37.21
CA ARG A 9 -37.67 27.67 36.24
C ARG A 9 -38.66 26.51 36.39
N ARG A 10 -39.43 26.20 35.33
CA ARG A 10 -40.03 24.86 35.14
C ARG A 10 -39.11 24.06 34.22
N PRO A 11 -38.73 22.82 34.53
CA PRO A 11 -37.94 22.00 33.62
C PRO A 11 -38.81 21.48 32.46
N PHE A 12 -38.26 21.55 31.25
CA PHE A 12 -38.76 20.90 30.03
C PHE A 12 -38.62 19.37 30.16
N GLU A 13 -39.64 18.68 30.68
CA GLU A 13 -39.67 17.21 30.75
C GLU A 13 -40.29 16.53 29.51
N GLY A 14 -40.73 17.32 28.51
CA GLY A 14 -41.49 16.78 27.37
C GLY A 14 -40.68 16.28 26.16
N THR A 15 -39.39 16.59 26.05
CA THR A 15 -38.62 16.36 24.80
C THR A 15 -37.80 15.07 24.79
N MET A 16 -37.44 14.53 25.96
CA MET A 16 -36.62 13.32 26.08
C MET A 16 -37.42 12.01 25.89
N SER A 17 -38.72 12.01 26.21
CA SER A 17 -39.56 10.81 26.00
C SER A 17 -39.86 10.57 24.51
N GLY A 18 -40.00 11.65 23.71
CA GLY A 18 -40.24 11.56 22.27
C GLY A 18 -39.06 10.98 21.49
N ILE A 19 -37.83 11.35 21.85
CA ILE A 19 -36.60 10.85 21.20
C ILE A 19 -36.36 9.38 21.55
N ARG A 20 -36.60 8.99 22.80
CA ARG A 20 -36.46 7.59 23.24
C ARG A 20 -37.48 6.67 22.56
N ALA A 21 -38.73 7.12 22.43
CA ALA A 21 -39.77 6.38 21.71
C ALA A 21 -39.54 6.30 20.19
N MET A 22 -38.86 7.30 19.59
CA MET A 22 -38.43 7.26 18.19
C MET A 22 -37.33 6.22 17.96
N GLY A 23 -36.31 6.20 18.84
CA GLY A 23 -35.20 5.23 18.75
C GLY A 23 -35.64 3.78 18.97
N GLU A 24 -36.59 3.53 19.87
CA GLU A 24 -37.16 2.18 20.07
C GLU A 24 -37.97 1.69 18.86
N LYS A 25 -38.67 2.61 18.16
CA LYS A 25 -39.37 2.27 16.89
C LYS A 25 -38.42 1.99 15.75
N GLU A 26 -37.34 2.75 15.62
CA GLU A 26 -36.31 2.51 14.59
C GLU A 26 -35.57 1.19 14.83
N ALA A 27 -35.26 0.86 16.08
CA ALA A 27 -34.65 -0.42 16.45
C ALA A 27 -35.57 -1.61 16.15
N LEU A 28 -36.86 -1.50 16.47
CA LEU A 28 -37.85 -2.54 16.17
C LEU A 28 -38.02 -2.73 14.65
N MET A 29 -38.07 -1.64 13.89
CA MET A 29 -38.15 -1.70 12.42
C MET A 29 -36.88 -2.30 11.80
N GLY A 30 -35.71 -2.01 12.35
CA GLY A 30 -34.44 -2.61 11.94
C GLY A 30 -34.42 -4.13 12.15
N PHE A 31 -34.80 -4.57 13.34
CA PHE A 31 -34.87 -6.00 13.70
C PHE A 31 -35.89 -6.77 12.84
N LEU A 32 -37.07 -6.19 12.62
CA LEU A 32 -38.10 -6.79 11.75
C LEU A 32 -37.62 -6.90 10.30
N LYS A 33 -36.90 -5.88 9.80
CA LYS A 33 -36.34 -5.88 8.44
C LYS A 33 -35.29 -6.96 8.26
N GLU A 34 -34.39 -7.14 9.23
CA GLU A 34 -33.33 -8.14 9.19
C GLU A 34 -33.90 -9.57 9.22
N ARG A 35 -34.93 -9.82 10.05
CA ARG A 35 -35.59 -11.13 10.10
C ARG A 35 -36.47 -11.44 8.90
N LEU A 36 -37.13 -10.44 8.31
CA LEU A 36 -37.81 -10.59 7.02
C LEU A 36 -36.82 -10.90 5.90
N LEU A 37 -35.65 -10.25 5.89
CA LEU A 37 -34.59 -10.55 4.92
C LEU A 37 -34.13 -12.00 5.05
N HIS A 38 -33.89 -12.45 6.29
CA HIS A 38 -33.48 -13.83 6.56
C HIS A 38 -34.55 -14.87 6.15
N LEU A 39 -35.83 -14.56 6.32
CA LEU A 39 -36.95 -15.41 5.87
C LEU A 39 -37.07 -15.46 4.33
N ILE A 40 -36.78 -14.34 3.65
CA ILE A 40 -36.72 -14.27 2.19
C ILE A 40 -35.53 -15.08 1.66
N GLU A 41 -34.38 -15.03 2.32
CA GLU A 41 -33.17 -15.74 1.91
C GLU A 41 -33.26 -17.24 2.17
N THR A 42 -33.91 -17.66 3.25
CA THR A 42 -33.96 -19.07 3.65
C THR A 42 -35.11 -19.86 3.00
N GLN A 43 -36.10 -19.19 2.40
CA GLN A 43 -37.31 -19.77 1.77
C GLN A 43 -37.72 -21.14 2.33
N PRO A 44 -38.11 -21.22 3.62
CA PRO A 44 -38.50 -22.49 4.21
C PRO A 44 -39.72 -23.05 3.48
N SER A 45 -39.67 -24.35 3.18
CA SER A 45 -40.65 -25.04 2.32
C SER A 45 -42.07 -25.14 2.92
N ASP A 46 -42.24 -24.89 4.22
CA ASP A 46 -43.52 -24.98 4.94
C ASP A 46 -43.97 -23.60 5.47
N LEU A 47 -44.34 -22.69 4.56
CA LEU A 47 -45.06 -21.46 4.91
C LEU A 47 -46.52 -21.80 5.25
N THR A 48 -46.75 -22.29 6.47
CA THR A 48 -48.09 -22.45 7.02
C THR A 48 -48.65 -21.10 7.51
N PRO A 49 -49.96 -20.85 7.41
CA PRO A 49 -50.58 -19.57 7.82
C PRO A 49 -50.43 -19.25 9.32
N ASP A 50 -50.00 -20.22 10.15
CA ASP A 50 -49.86 -20.10 11.60
C ASP A 50 -48.43 -19.74 12.07
N LEU A 51 -47.48 -19.58 11.13
CA LEU A 51 -46.07 -19.33 11.43
C LEU A 51 -45.83 -17.90 11.97
N LEU A 52 -46.60 -16.92 11.47
CA LEU A 52 -46.52 -15.53 11.94
C LEU A 52 -46.98 -15.38 13.42
N PRO A 53 -48.14 -15.90 13.84
CA PRO A 53 -48.55 -15.92 15.24
C PRO A 53 -47.50 -16.54 16.19
N PHE A 54 -46.89 -17.67 15.78
CA PHE A 54 -45.88 -18.37 16.58
C PHE A 54 -44.59 -17.56 16.77
N ILE A 55 -44.15 -16.82 15.74
CA ILE A 55 -43.02 -15.90 15.86
C ILE A 55 -43.35 -14.75 16.82
N PHE A 56 -44.57 -14.20 16.74
CA PHE A 56 -44.99 -13.11 17.62
C PHE A 56 -45.14 -13.53 19.09
N GLU A 57 -45.54 -14.77 19.38
CA GLU A 57 -45.60 -15.31 20.75
C GLU A 57 -44.23 -15.61 21.36
N ASN A 58 -43.23 -15.97 20.54
CA ASN A 58 -41.87 -16.27 21.00
C ASN A 58 -40.90 -15.08 20.89
N LEU A 59 -41.41 -13.86 20.72
CA LEU A 59 -40.61 -12.64 20.80
C LEU A 59 -40.12 -12.47 22.25
N SER A 60 -38.88 -12.87 22.51
CA SER A 60 -38.18 -12.50 23.74
C SER A 60 -38.15 -10.97 23.85
N THR A 61 -38.81 -10.42 24.87
CA THR A 61 -38.84 -8.97 25.17
C THR A 61 -37.51 -8.44 25.71
N GLU A 62 -36.50 -9.30 25.85
CA GLU A 62 -35.14 -8.88 26.17
C GLU A 62 -34.46 -8.44 24.88
N THR A 63 -34.61 -7.16 24.56
CA THR A 63 -33.53 -6.43 23.90
C THR A 63 -32.30 -6.73 24.72
N THR A 64 -31.37 -7.53 24.21
CA THR A 64 -30.07 -7.73 24.84
C THR A 64 -29.39 -6.37 24.81
N LEU A 65 -29.65 -5.57 25.84
CA LEU A 65 -28.79 -4.47 26.22
C LEU A 65 -27.38 -5.08 26.26
N PRO A 66 -26.39 -4.46 25.60
CA PRO A 66 -25.02 -4.98 25.62
C PRO A 66 -24.68 -5.29 27.07
N GLN A 67 -24.26 -6.53 27.35
CA GLN A 67 -23.95 -6.92 28.72
C GLN A 67 -22.91 -5.93 29.23
N GLU A 68 -22.95 -5.54 30.51
CA GLU A 68 -22.00 -4.55 31.04
C GLU A 68 -20.53 -4.93 30.77
N GLN A 69 -20.27 -6.23 30.60
CA GLN A 69 -19.01 -6.82 30.13
C GLN A 69 -18.63 -6.42 28.69
N ASP A 70 -19.57 -6.42 27.74
CA ASP A 70 -19.30 -5.98 26.35
C ASP A 70 -18.97 -4.48 26.29
N ILE A 71 -19.65 -3.67 27.12
CA ILE A 71 -19.36 -2.24 27.26
C ILE A 71 -18.02 -2.03 27.97
N HIS A 72 -17.68 -2.88 28.94
CA HIS A 72 -16.41 -2.86 29.65
C HIS A 72 -15.25 -3.21 28.71
N ASP A 73 -15.39 -4.23 27.87
CA ASP A 73 -14.37 -4.65 26.90
C ASP A 73 -14.16 -3.61 25.77
N LEU A 74 -15.22 -2.89 25.39
CA LEU A 74 -15.12 -1.74 24.48
C LEU A 74 -14.46 -0.53 25.15
N LYS A 75 -14.64 -0.33 26.46
CA LYS A 75 -13.98 0.75 27.23
C LYS A 75 -12.50 0.47 27.50
N GLU A 76 -12.10 -0.78 27.73
CA GLU A 76 -10.69 -1.13 27.93
C GLU A 76 -9.84 -0.96 26.65
N LYS A 77 -10.45 -1.08 25.47
CA LYS A 77 -9.74 -0.94 24.18
C LYS A 77 -9.62 0.50 23.68
N VAL A 78 -10.33 1.46 24.28
CA VAL A 78 -10.19 2.88 23.96
C VAL A 78 -9.32 3.54 25.02
N ARG A 79 -8.01 3.59 24.79
CA ARG A 79 -7.14 4.45 25.60
C ARG A 79 -7.44 5.91 25.24
N PRO A 80 -7.90 6.75 26.18
CA PRO A 80 -7.99 8.18 25.91
C PRO A 80 -6.58 8.75 25.67
N PHE A 81 -6.44 9.65 24.70
CA PHE A 81 -5.16 10.29 24.35
C PHE A 81 -4.52 11.07 25.51
N LYS A 82 -5.27 11.38 26.58
CA LYS A 82 -4.76 12.00 27.81
C LYS A 82 -5.41 11.38 29.03
N LEU A 83 -4.59 10.94 29.98
CA LEU A 83 -5.03 10.76 31.37
C LEU A 83 -5.33 12.14 31.95
N PRO A 84 -6.49 12.36 32.61
CA PRO A 84 -6.72 13.59 33.36
C PRO A 84 -5.65 13.71 34.44
N VAL A 85 -4.82 14.75 34.35
CA VAL A 85 -3.85 15.07 35.39
C VAL A 85 -4.64 15.49 36.64
N PRO A 86 -4.41 14.87 37.81
CA PRO A 86 -5.04 15.33 39.04
C PRO A 86 -4.62 16.77 39.31
N VAL A 87 -5.56 17.71 39.28
CA VAL A 87 -5.29 19.10 39.63
C VAL A 87 -5.38 19.20 41.15
N ASP A 88 -4.22 19.14 41.82
CA ASP A 88 -4.11 19.45 43.24
C ASP A 88 -4.20 20.98 43.41
N PRO A 89 -5.25 21.52 44.05
CA PRO A 89 -5.44 22.97 44.19
C PRO A 89 -4.39 23.66 45.07
N ALA A 90 -3.50 22.90 45.73
CA ALA A 90 -2.41 23.43 46.56
C ALA A 90 -1.03 23.42 45.88
N ALA A 91 -0.91 22.91 44.64
CA ALA A 91 0.36 22.90 43.92
C ALA A 91 0.63 24.30 43.32
N PRO A 92 1.83 24.89 43.53
CA PRO A 92 2.21 26.14 42.86
C PRO A 92 2.16 25.94 41.33
N PRO A 93 1.85 27.00 40.55
CA PRO A 93 1.79 26.90 39.10
C PRO A 93 3.12 26.34 38.60
N ALA A 94 3.06 25.20 37.91
CA ALA A 94 4.24 24.53 37.38
C ALA A 94 5.00 25.50 36.46
N GLU A 95 6.25 25.78 36.79
CA GLU A 95 7.18 26.44 35.87
C GLU A 95 7.26 25.59 34.58
N PRO A 96 7.36 26.22 33.39
CA PRO A 96 7.44 25.45 32.16
C PRO A 96 8.71 24.60 32.21
N VAL A 97 8.52 23.28 32.25
CA VAL A 97 9.62 22.32 32.14
C VAL A 97 10.16 22.44 30.71
N GLU A 98 11.32 23.08 30.55
CA GLU A 98 12.10 23.01 29.32
C GLU A 98 12.35 21.54 29.00
N GLY A 99 11.74 21.02 27.94
CA GLY A 99 11.92 19.64 27.48
C GLY A 99 10.65 18.81 27.27
N GLN A 100 9.43 19.37 27.39
CA GLN A 100 8.29 18.73 26.73
C GLN A 100 8.47 18.87 25.22
N GLU A 101 8.67 17.74 24.53
CA GLU A 101 8.51 17.63 23.08
C GLU A 101 7.15 18.22 22.73
N VAL A 102 7.16 19.44 22.20
CA VAL A 102 5.96 20.08 21.67
C VAL A 102 5.47 19.12 20.60
N GLU A 103 4.28 18.57 20.78
CA GLU A 103 3.63 17.72 19.78
C GLU A 103 3.56 18.54 18.50
N GLU A 104 4.53 18.29 17.61
CA GLU A 104 4.79 19.11 16.44
C GLU A 104 3.59 18.97 15.52
N LEU A 105 2.68 19.94 15.62
CA LEU A 105 1.51 20.02 14.76
C LEU A 105 2.02 20.03 13.33
N LEU A 106 1.69 18.98 12.56
CA LEU A 106 2.10 18.87 11.17
C LEU A 106 1.70 20.17 10.45
N PRO A 107 2.63 20.79 9.70
CA PRO A 107 2.30 22.02 9.01
C PRO A 107 1.13 21.77 8.04
N VAL A 108 0.31 22.80 7.89
CA VAL A 108 -0.89 22.74 7.04
C VAL A 108 -0.47 22.42 5.60
N GLU A 109 0.62 23.05 5.15
CA GLU A 109 1.24 22.83 3.84
C GLU A 109 2.57 22.09 4.02
N VAL A 110 2.75 21.01 3.27
CA VAL A 110 4.00 20.24 3.24
C VAL A 110 4.54 20.34 1.82
N GLU A 111 5.84 20.60 1.69
CA GLU A 111 6.47 20.66 0.37
C GLU A 111 6.60 19.26 -0.24
N GLY A 112 5.97 19.04 -1.38
CA GLY A 112 5.99 17.78 -2.14
C GLY A 112 4.59 17.33 -2.55
N ASP A 113 4.51 16.36 -3.43
CA ASP A 113 3.25 15.82 -3.95
C ASP A 113 2.89 14.49 -3.26
N MET A 114 1.61 14.30 -2.95
CA MET A 114 1.07 13.05 -2.40
C MET A 114 -0.08 12.50 -3.25
N GLY A 115 -0.57 13.28 -4.21
CA GLY A 115 -1.84 13.01 -4.87
C GLY A 115 -3.02 12.94 -3.89
N ASP A 116 -4.14 12.39 -4.36
CA ASP A 116 -5.35 12.17 -3.55
C ASP A 116 -5.41 10.73 -3.02
N VAL A 117 -4.60 10.46 -1.99
CA VAL A 117 -4.50 9.13 -1.36
C VAL A 117 -5.85 8.63 -0.86
N LEU A 118 -6.71 9.50 -0.34
CA LEU A 118 -8.01 9.09 0.19
C LEU A 118 -8.95 8.65 -0.93
N HIS A 119 -8.89 9.32 -2.08
CA HIS A 119 -9.65 8.92 -3.25
C HIS A 119 -9.15 7.60 -3.83
N ASP A 120 -7.83 7.42 -3.95
CA ASP A 120 -7.20 6.19 -4.43
C ASP A 120 -7.58 4.99 -3.54
N LEU A 121 -7.46 5.14 -2.22
CA LEU A 121 -7.87 4.12 -1.25
C LEU A 121 -9.38 3.84 -1.33
N GLY A 122 -10.20 4.86 -1.59
CA GLY A 122 -11.63 4.70 -1.82
C GLY A 122 -11.97 3.88 -3.06
N PHE A 123 -11.18 3.98 -4.14
CA PHE A 123 -11.34 3.12 -5.32
C PHE A 123 -11.00 1.67 -5.00
N LEU A 124 -9.91 1.43 -4.27
CA LEU A 124 -9.54 0.08 -3.83
C LEU A 124 -10.64 -0.52 -2.94
N GLU A 125 -11.17 0.24 -1.99
CA GLU A 125 -12.24 -0.23 -1.09
C GLU A 125 -13.49 -0.64 -1.87
N ARG A 126 -13.88 0.11 -2.91
CA ARG A 126 -14.98 -0.25 -3.81
C ARG A 126 -14.70 -1.51 -4.63
N ALA A 127 -13.43 -1.78 -4.95
CA ALA A 127 -13.00 -3.02 -5.59
C ALA A 127 -12.90 -4.20 -4.60
N GLY A 128 -13.19 -4.00 -3.31
CA GLY A 128 -13.18 -5.02 -2.27
C GLY A 128 -11.81 -5.25 -1.63
N VAL A 129 -10.84 -4.36 -1.87
CA VAL A 129 -9.49 -4.43 -1.29
C VAL A 129 -9.22 -3.14 -0.52
N GLY A 130 -8.93 -3.20 0.77
CA GLY A 130 -8.64 -1.96 1.49
C GLY A 130 -8.21 -2.17 2.93
N PHE A 131 -7.84 -1.05 3.55
CA PHE A 131 -7.43 -0.99 4.96
C PHE A 131 -8.58 -0.64 5.90
N GLY A 132 -9.72 -0.21 5.35
CA GLY A 132 -10.83 0.40 6.09
C GLY A 132 -10.68 1.92 6.18
N LYS A 133 -11.81 2.62 6.36
CA LYS A 133 -11.87 4.09 6.30
C LYS A 133 -11.05 4.79 7.37
N GLU A 134 -11.08 4.30 8.61
CA GLU A 134 -10.29 4.87 9.70
C GLU A 134 -8.79 4.72 9.44
N GLU A 135 -8.39 3.55 8.98
CA GLU A 135 -6.99 3.25 8.68
C GLU A 135 -6.50 4.05 7.48
N ALA A 136 -7.33 4.27 6.47
CA ALA A 136 -7.02 5.12 5.33
C ALA A 136 -6.65 6.55 5.75
N VAL A 137 -7.41 7.13 6.70
CA VAL A 137 -7.11 8.46 7.25
C VAL A 137 -5.81 8.45 8.05
N ARG A 138 -5.57 7.40 8.84
CA ARG A 138 -4.30 7.26 9.59
C ARG A 138 -3.10 7.10 8.66
N LEU A 139 -3.24 6.34 7.58
CA LEU A 139 -2.22 6.19 6.53
C LEU A 139 -1.94 7.53 5.87
N TYR A 140 -2.97 8.28 5.49
CA TYR A 140 -2.82 9.62 4.93
C TYR A 140 -2.00 10.55 5.84
N LEU A 141 -2.33 10.62 7.14
CA LEU A 141 -1.57 11.42 8.10
C LEU A 141 -0.13 10.93 8.30
N SER A 142 0.08 9.62 8.27
CA SER A 142 1.40 9.00 8.38
C SER A 142 2.28 9.33 7.17
N LEU A 143 1.72 9.28 5.96
CA LEU A 143 2.41 9.70 4.72
C LEU A 143 2.69 11.20 4.71
N LYS A 144 1.80 12.03 5.25
CA LYS A 144 2.03 13.48 5.43
C LYS A 144 3.19 13.75 6.36
N THR A 145 3.29 12.96 7.44
CA THR A 145 4.42 13.01 8.36
C THR A 145 5.71 12.58 7.69
N LEU A 146 5.68 11.53 6.85
CA LEU A 146 6.84 11.07 6.08
C LEU A 146 7.37 12.19 5.16
N LEU A 147 6.48 12.81 4.39
CA LEU A 147 6.82 13.88 3.45
C LEU A 147 7.45 15.08 4.18
N HIS A 148 6.92 15.42 5.36
CA HIS A 148 7.41 16.55 6.15
C HIS A 148 8.75 16.26 6.84
N LYS A 149 8.88 15.11 7.52
CA LYS A 149 10.06 14.78 8.32
C LYS A 149 11.24 14.29 7.49
N ASN A 150 10.98 13.72 6.32
CA ASN A 150 11.99 13.16 5.43
C ASN A 150 13.10 12.36 6.17
N PRO A 151 12.71 11.35 6.97
CA PRO A 151 13.65 10.63 7.82
C PRO A 151 14.69 9.87 6.99
N ASP A 152 15.89 9.68 7.53
CA ASP A 152 16.98 8.94 6.91
C ASP A 152 17.35 9.40 5.47
N ALA A 153 17.05 10.67 5.13
CA ALA A 153 17.48 11.27 3.88
C ALA A 153 18.98 11.61 3.92
N VAL A 154 19.65 11.41 2.80
CA VAL A 154 21.05 11.85 2.63
C VAL A 154 21.07 13.37 2.46
N GLU A 155 22.13 14.03 2.87
CA GLU A 155 22.26 15.49 2.78
C GLU A 155 22.01 15.97 1.34
N GLY A 156 21.01 16.85 1.17
CA GLY A 156 20.58 17.36 -0.13
C GLY A 156 19.44 16.58 -0.81
N GLU A 157 19.05 15.41 -0.30
CA GLU A 157 17.92 14.65 -0.82
C GLU A 157 16.59 15.09 -0.20
N LYS A 158 15.54 15.18 -1.02
CA LYS A 158 14.19 15.52 -0.57
C LYS A 158 13.14 14.68 -1.29
N ILE A 159 12.09 14.27 -0.58
CA ILE A 159 10.94 13.57 -1.18
C ILE A 159 10.18 14.57 -2.04
N SER A 160 10.11 14.31 -3.36
CA SER A 160 9.35 15.12 -4.30
C SER A 160 7.91 14.64 -4.43
N SER A 161 7.70 13.32 -4.42
CA SER A 161 6.38 12.69 -4.46
C SER A 161 6.34 11.45 -3.57
N VAL A 162 5.22 11.22 -2.88
CA VAL A 162 4.98 10.02 -2.06
C VAL A 162 3.68 9.34 -2.47
N ARG A 163 3.75 8.02 -2.67
CA ARG A 163 2.58 7.17 -2.96
C ARG A 163 2.58 5.94 -2.05
N LEU A 164 1.40 5.54 -1.60
CA LEU A 164 1.25 4.26 -0.89
C LEU A 164 1.49 3.11 -1.88
N TRP A 165 2.54 2.32 -1.64
CA TRP A 165 2.83 1.14 -2.44
C TRP A 165 1.93 -0.02 -2.03
N GLY A 166 1.79 -0.23 -0.71
CA GLY A 166 0.94 -1.30 -0.18
C GLY A 166 1.39 -1.81 1.20
N LYS A 167 1.01 -3.05 1.51
CA LYS A 167 1.30 -3.71 2.77
C LYS A 167 1.79 -5.15 2.55
N ILE A 168 2.85 -5.52 3.27
CA ILE A 168 3.37 -6.89 3.33
C ILE A 168 3.15 -7.42 4.74
N MET A 169 2.51 -8.59 4.84
CA MET A 169 2.24 -9.21 6.14
C MET A 169 3.48 -9.92 6.67
N GLY A 170 3.71 -9.81 7.96
CA GLY A 170 4.76 -10.54 8.67
C GLY A 170 4.20 -11.44 9.76
N VAL A 171 5.07 -12.22 10.38
CA VAL A 171 4.72 -13.16 11.46
C VAL A 171 4.47 -12.41 12.77
N GLU A 172 5.33 -11.45 13.11
CA GLU A 172 5.20 -10.65 14.34
C GLU A 172 4.62 -9.27 14.07
N LYS A 173 5.03 -8.63 12.96
CA LYS A 173 4.59 -7.30 12.55
C LYS A 173 4.47 -7.21 11.04
N ASP A 174 3.51 -6.41 10.60
CA ASP A 174 3.34 -6.10 9.18
C ASP A 174 4.21 -4.91 8.76
N TYR A 175 4.40 -4.78 7.46
CA TYR A 175 5.09 -3.66 6.83
C TYR A 175 4.13 -2.88 5.95
N ILE A 176 3.93 -1.61 6.26
CA ILE A 176 3.31 -0.62 5.38
C ILE A 176 4.44 0.04 4.60
N ILE A 177 4.30 0.13 3.28
CA ILE A 177 5.36 0.57 2.37
C ILE A 177 4.88 1.77 1.58
N ALA A 178 5.69 2.82 1.57
CA ALA A 178 5.54 3.98 0.70
C ALA A 178 6.62 3.93 -0.39
N GLU A 179 6.23 4.25 -1.62
CA GLU A 179 7.15 4.52 -2.72
C GLU A 179 7.30 6.04 -2.86
N CYS A 180 8.55 6.51 -2.92
CA CYS A 180 8.89 7.92 -2.96
C CYS A 180 9.75 8.21 -4.18
N LEU A 181 9.39 9.26 -4.91
CA LEU A 181 10.30 9.93 -5.83
C LEU A 181 11.13 10.94 -5.04
N MET A 182 12.43 10.98 -5.31
CA MET A 182 13.38 11.80 -4.56
C MET A 182 14.08 12.77 -5.50
N SER A 183 14.14 14.04 -5.13
CA SER A 183 15.00 15.05 -5.75
C SER A 183 16.35 15.12 -5.05
N GLY A 184 17.43 15.38 -5.79
CA GLY A 184 18.79 15.53 -5.25
C GLY A 184 19.54 14.22 -5.02
N ARG A 185 19.02 13.08 -5.51
CA ARG A 185 19.72 11.79 -5.40
C ARG A 185 20.96 11.80 -6.27
N GLN A 186 22.11 11.52 -5.65
CA GLN A 186 23.35 11.36 -6.40
C GLN A 186 23.35 10.03 -7.17
N PRO A 187 23.77 10.00 -8.45
CA PRO A 187 23.90 8.77 -9.19
C PRO A 187 24.89 7.82 -8.50
N ASN A 188 24.66 6.51 -8.64
CA ASN A 188 25.61 5.53 -8.13
C ASN A 188 27.01 5.80 -8.71
N PRO A 189 28.06 5.82 -7.88
CA PRO A 189 29.41 6.05 -8.38
C PRO A 189 29.77 4.97 -9.40
N PRO A 190 30.46 5.31 -10.49
CA PRO A 190 30.95 4.33 -11.43
C PRO A 190 31.88 3.35 -10.70
N LEU A 191 31.84 2.07 -11.11
CA LEU A 191 32.75 1.06 -10.59
C LEU A 191 34.21 1.53 -10.79
N PRO A 192 35.10 1.38 -9.78
CA PRO A 192 36.50 1.78 -9.91
C PRO A 192 37.17 1.12 -11.12
N GLU A 193 37.90 1.91 -11.91
CA GLU A 193 38.69 1.40 -13.03
C GLU A 193 39.75 0.41 -12.51
N GLY A 194 39.58 -0.89 -12.83
CA GLY A 194 40.47 -1.97 -12.40
C GLY A 194 39.83 -3.05 -11.52
N GLU A 195 38.65 -2.80 -10.93
CA GLU A 195 37.84 -3.79 -10.18
C GLU A 195 36.55 -4.18 -10.94
N GLN A 196 36.56 -4.03 -12.27
CA GLN A 196 35.53 -4.58 -13.12
C GLN A 196 35.77 -6.08 -13.28
N ASP A 197 35.53 -6.86 -12.22
CA ASP A 197 35.32 -8.29 -12.41
C ASP A 197 34.12 -8.43 -13.35
N PRO A 198 34.29 -9.02 -14.55
CA PRO A 198 33.21 -9.16 -15.52
C PRO A 198 32.07 -10.04 -14.99
N SER A 199 32.20 -10.60 -13.78
CA SER A 199 31.14 -11.35 -13.09
C SER A 199 30.22 -10.45 -12.24
N ILE A 200 30.64 -9.22 -11.89
CA ILE A 200 29.89 -8.33 -11.00
C ILE A 200 28.99 -7.41 -11.84
N VAL A 201 27.68 -7.56 -11.62
CA VAL A 201 26.67 -6.72 -12.26
C VAL A 201 26.38 -5.50 -11.36
N PRO A 202 26.55 -4.26 -11.84
CA PRO A 202 26.24 -3.06 -11.07
C PRO A 202 24.72 -2.84 -10.92
N PRO A 203 24.27 -2.10 -9.90
CA PRO A 203 22.86 -1.75 -9.74
C PRO A 203 22.34 -0.88 -10.89
N ASP A 204 21.02 -0.92 -11.11
CA ASP A 204 20.38 -0.02 -12.06
C ASP A 204 20.53 1.45 -11.63
N SER A 205 20.48 2.34 -12.62
CA SER A 205 20.52 3.79 -12.42
C SER A 205 19.35 4.27 -11.57
N ILE A 206 19.52 5.37 -10.83
CA ILE A 206 18.52 5.88 -9.89
C ILE A 206 17.27 6.49 -10.59
N GLY A 207 17.26 6.53 -11.93
CA GLY A 207 16.17 7.11 -12.71
C GLY A 207 16.30 8.63 -12.85
N SER A 208 15.22 9.27 -13.27
CA SER A 208 15.10 10.72 -13.40
C SER A 208 14.39 11.31 -12.18
N GLU A 209 14.62 12.59 -11.88
CA GLU A 209 13.87 13.33 -10.86
C GLU A 209 12.46 13.73 -11.33
N ALA A 210 12.19 13.62 -12.63
CA ALA A 210 10.88 13.86 -13.22
C ALA A 210 9.88 12.75 -12.83
N PRO A 211 8.56 13.03 -12.86
CA PRO A 211 7.53 12.02 -12.67
C PRO A 211 7.78 10.80 -13.57
N VAL A 212 7.70 9.61 -12.99
CA VAL A 212 7.98 8.35 -13.68
C VAL A 212 6.67 7.66 -14.03
N ASP A 213 6.20 7.87 -15.25
CA ASP A 213 4.99 7.21 -15.78
C ASP A 213 5.24 5.73 -16.09
N PHE A 214 6.45 5.41 -16.57
CA PHE A 214 6.87 4.07 -16.94
C PHE A 214 8.17 3.69 -16.23
N MET A 215 8.13 2.64 -15.41
CA MET A 215 9.28 2.26 -14.58
C MET A 215 10.33 1.48 -15.38
N MET A 216 11.46 2.13 -15.67
CA MET A 216 12.58 1.53 -16.44
C MET A 216 13.75 1.04 -15.58
N SER A 217 13.76 1.34 -14.29
CA SER A 217 14.83 1.00 -13.36
C SER A 217 14.26 0.43 -12.06
N SER A 218 14.91 -0.59 -11.52
CA SER A 218 14.58 -1.14 -10.21
C SER A 218 14.82 -0.17 -9.05
N ASN A 219 15.63 0.88 -9.26
CA ASN A 219 15.99 1.92 -8.28
C ASN A 219 15.41 3.30 -8.61
N ALA A 220 14.43 3.38 -9.52
CA ALA A 220 13.73 4.62 -9.88
C ALA A 220 13.04 5.30 -8.67
N PHE A 221 12.60 4.51 -7.70
CA PHE A 221 11.94 4.98 -6.49
C PHE A 221 12.71 4.54 -5.24
N VAL A 222 12.65 5.37 -4.20
CA VAL A 222 13.09 5.02 -2.85
C VAL A 222 11.89 4.53 -2.07
N TYR A 223 12.07 3.45 -1.31
CA TYR A 223 10.98 2.85 -0.55
C TYR A 223 11.18 3.10 0.93
N TYR A 224 10.10 3.51 1.59
CA TYR A 224 10.04 3.70 3.03
C TYR A 224 9.12 2.66 3.63
N VAL A 225 9.46 2.18 4.83
CA VAL A 225 8.69 1.16 5.53
C VAL A 225 8.37 1.60 6.95
N THR A 226 7.16 1.30 7.40
CA THR A 226 6.74 1.45 8.79
C THR A 226 5.98 0.21 9.27
N SER A 227 6.06 -0.10 10.56
CA SER A 227 5.32 -1.23 11.16
C SER A 227 3.91 -0.84 11.63
N GLY A 228 3.58 0.46 11.62
CA GLY A 228 2.27 0.96 12.01
C GLY A 228 2.18 2.48 11.83
N HIS A 229 0.96 3.02 11.84
CA HIS A 229 0.67 4.41 11.50
C HIS A 229 1.44 5.45 12.33
N SER A 230 1.70 5.13 13.60
CA SER A 230 2.44 5.98 14.54
C SER A 230 3.93 5.63 14.67
N SER A 231 4.38 4.56 14.02
CA SER A 231 5.79 4.16 14.05
C SER A 231 6.60 4.99 13.06
N PRO A 232 7.88 5.28 13.36
CA PRO A 232 8.73 6.04 12.46
C PRO A 232 8.92 5.28 11.14
N TRP A 233 8.95 6.04 10.05
CA TRP A 233 9.32 5.52 8.74
C TRP A 233 10.82 5.28 8.68
N ARG A 234 11.22 4.13 8.15
CA ARG A 234 12.62 3.80 7.87
C ARG A 234 12.84 3.65 6.38
N ARG A 235 13.93 4.23 5.88
CA ARG A 235 14.32 4.10 4.47
C ARG A 235 14.88 2.70 4.20
N LEU A 236 14.43 2.08 3.10
CA LEU A 236 15.04 0.86 2.58
C LEU A 236 16.24 1.19 1.69
N PRO A 237 17.27 0.33 1.66
CA PRO A 237 18.42 0.53 0.78
C PRO A 237 18.01 0.38 -0.68
N ASP A 238 18.88 0.84 -1.58
CA ASP A 238 18.75 0.51 -2.99
C ASP A 238 18.94 -0.99 -3.23
N VAL A 239 18.31 -1.49 -4.29
CA VAL A 239 18.39 -2.91 -4.63
C VAL A 239 19.61 -3.17 -5.51
N GLU A 240 20.34 -4.23 -5.18
CA GLU A 240 21.46 -4.74 -5.95
C GLU A 240 21.02 -5.99 -6.76
N PRO A 241 21.58 -6.24 -7.95
CA PRO A 241 21.16 -7.37 -8.78
C PRO A 241 21.36 -8.73 -8.09
N LYS A 242 22.44 -8.85 -7.30
CA LYS A 242 22.73 -10.06 -6.50
C LYS A 242 21.64 -10.39 -5.49
N THR A 243 21.00 -9.39 -4.88
CA THR A 243 19.94 -9.62 -3.88
C THR A 243 18.64 -10.04 -4.57
N ILE A 244 18.33 -9.49 -5.76
CA ILE A 244 17.18 -9.91 -6.59
C ILE A 244 17.34 -11.37 -7.03
N ILE A 245 18.51 -11.73 -7.56
CA ILE A 245 18.79 -13.10 -8.01
C ILE A 245 18.65 -14.08 -6.85
N ALA A 246 19.25 -13.78 -5.69
CA ALA A 246 19.13 -14.62 -4.52
C ALA A 246 17.66 -14.73 -4.03
N ALA A 247 16.91 -13.62 -4.04
CA ALA A 247 15.52 -13.58 -3.59
C ALA A 247 14.57 -14.45 -4.44
N ARG A 248 14.87 -14.69 -5.73
CA ARG A 248 14.08 -15.58 -6.60
C ARG A 248 14.07 -17.03 -6.11
N ASN A 249 15.13 -17.46 -5.43
CA ASN A 249 15.30 -18.83 -4.94
C ASN A 249 14.82 -19.01 -3.48
N ILE A 250 14.28 -17.95 -2.87
CA ILE A 250 13.93 -17.93 -1.45
C ILE A 250 12.42 -17.70 -1.29
N ARG A 251 11.79 -18.61 -0.57
CA ARG A 251 10.39 -18.51 -0.13
C ARG A 251 10.33 -18.56 1.39
N ARG A 252 10.17 -17.40 2.03
CA ARG A 252 10.06 -17.26 3.48
C ARG A 252 8.99 -16.23 3.83
N PHE A 253 8.36 -16.42 5.00
CA PHE A 253 7.53 -15.39 5.61
C PHE A 253 8.43 -14.32 6.22
N PHE A 254 7.98 -13.07 6.16
CA PHE A 254 8.63 -11.95 6.83
C PHE A 254 8.42 -12.06 8.34
N THR A 255 9.43 -11.73 9.14
CA THR A 255 9.30 -11.73 10.59
C THR A 255 8.59 -10.47 11.07
N GLY A 256 8.78 -9.34 10.39
CA GLY A 256 8.35 -8.02 10.88
C GLY A 256 9.50 -7.26 11.57
N ASN A 257 10.70 -7.83 11.60
CA ASN A 257 11.93 -7.16 12.01
C ASN A 257 12.90 -7.00 10.83
N LEU A 258 13.16 -5.74 10.42
CA LEU A 258 14.03 -5.41 9.30
C LEU A 258 15.48 -5.91 9.47
N ASP A 259 15.93 -6.05 10.71
CA ASP A 259 17.28 -6.49 11.05
C ASP A 259 17.44 -8.01 11.16
N ALA A 260 16.34 -8.78 11.02
CA ALA A 260 16.38 -10.22 11.12
C ALA A 260 17.20 -10.85 9.97
N PRO A 261 17.94 -11.96 10.23
CA PRO A 261 18.61 -12.70 9.18
C PRO A 261 17.61 -13.51 8.34
N VAL A 262 17.87 -13.60 7.03
CA VAL A 262 17.02 -14.38 6.11
C VAL A 262 17.48 -15.84 6.12
N LEU A 263 16.87 -16.64 6.98
CA LEU A 263 17.23 -18.05 7.15
C LEU A 263 16.70 -18.91 5.99
N SER A 264 17.56 -19.30 5.06
CA SER A 264 17.18 -20.08 3.88
C SER A 264 18.26 -21.10 3.53
N LYS A 265 17.89 -22.17 2.79
CA LYS A 265 18.87 -23.15 2.28
C LYS A 265 19.84 -22.50 1.29
N SER A 266 19.32 -21.58 0.47
CA SER A 266 20.15 -20.72 -0.35
C SER A 266 20.70 -19.58 0.50
N SER A 267 21.99 -19.29 0.37
CA SER A 267 22.58 -18.11 1.00
C SER A 267 21.89 -16.85 0.45
N PHE A 268 21.60 -15.89 1.34
CA PHE A 268 21.05 -14.59 0.97
C PHE A 268 22.06 -13.50 1.37
N PRO A 269 22.49 -12.64 0.43
CA PRO A 269 23.42 -11.56 0.72
C PRO A 269 22.68 -10.37 1.36
N GLY A 270 22.33 -10.50 2.64
CA GLY A 270 21.71 -9.40 3.41
C GLY A 270 20.81 -9.83 4.56
N ARG A 271 20.11 -8.85 5.11
CA ARG A 271 19.07 -9.00 6.15
C ARG A 271 17.66 -8.92 5.57
N GLU A 272 16.64 -9.07 6.40
CA GLU A 272 15.23 -9.00 6.01
C GLU A 272 14.89 -7.71 5.24
N LEU A 273 15.47 -6.56 5.61
CA LEU A 273 15.29 -5.30 4.88
C LEU A 273 15.70 -5.38 3.40
N HIS A 274 16.79 -6.09 3.08
CA HIS A 274 17.27 -6.27 1.71
C HIS A 274 16.36 -7.26 0.96
N TYR A 275 15.85 -8.29 1.65
CA TYR A 275 14.91 -9.24 1.09
C TYR A 275 13.57 -8.58 0.80
N LEU A 276 13.07 -7.74 1.71
CA LEU A 276 11.87 -6.94 1.54
C LEU A 276 12.00 -6.02 0.30
N ARG A 277 13.11 -5.29 0.21
CA ARG A 277 13.42 -4.43 -0.93
C ARG A 277 13.47 -5.20 -2.26
N ALA A 278 14.06 -6.40 -2.26
CA ALA A 278 14.12 -7.26 -3.43
C ALA A 278 12.73 -7.80 -3.83
N GLN A 279 11.87 -8.15 -2.88
CA GLN A 279 10.49 -8.55 -3.18
C GLN A 279 9.66 -7.38 -3.72
N ILE A 280 9.82 -6.19 -3.15
CA ILE A 280 9.18 -4.97 -3.67
C ILE A 280 9.58 -4.73 -5.13
N ALA A 281 10.88 -4.81 -5.46
CA ALA A 281 11.34 -4.67 -6.85
C ALA A 281 10.66 -5.67 -7.79
N ARG A 282 10.55 -6.94 -7.39
CA ARG A 282 9.91 -7.99 -8.18
C ARG A 282 8.42 -7.72 -8.40
N ILE A 283 7.70 -7.40 -7.32
CA ILE A 283 6.27 -7.12 -7.38
C ILE A 283 6.01 -5.85 -8.20
N SER A 284 6.79 -4.78 -8.02
CA SER A 284 6.66 -3.54 -8.80
C SER A 284 6.94 -3.75 -10.29
N ALA A 285 7.90 -4.62 -10.63
CA ALA A 285 8.18 -4.93 -12.03
C ALA A 285 7.04 -5.72 -12.69
N ASP A 286 6.42 -6.66 -11.97
CA ASP A 286 5.39 -7.55 -12.53
C ASP A 286 3.96 -6.99 -12.46
N CYS A 287 3.65 -6.19 -11.44
CA CYS A 287 2.27 -5.81 -11.11
C CYS A 287 1.93 -4.34 -11.42
N ARG A 288 2.86 -3.55 -11.98
CA ARG A 288 2.56 -2.16 -12.38
C ARG A 288 1.92 -2.17 -13.77
N ILE A 289 0.63 -1.90 -13.84
CA ILE A 289 -0.17 -1.96 -15.06
C ILE A 289 -0.91 -0.66 -15.31
N ALA A 290 -1.21 -0.39 -16.58
CA ALA A 290 -2.01 0.73 -17.02
C ALA A 290 -3.04 0.27 -18.05
N PRO A 291 -4.19 0.96 -18.19
CA PRO A 291 -5.11 0.71 -19.28
C PRO A 291 -4.44 1.09 -20.62
N ARG A 292 -4.69 0.28 -21.64
CA ARG A 292 -4.13 0.48 -22.98
C ARG A 292 -4.53 1.84 -23.54
N GLY A 293 -3.57 2.55 -24.10
CA GLY A 293 -3.77 3.89 -24.67
C GLY A 293 -3.60 5.02 -23.65
N HIS A 294 -3.43 4.73 -22.37
CA HIS A 294 -3.05 5.76 -21.39
C HIS A 294 -1.58 6.16 -21.55
N LEU A 295 -0.69 5.19 -21.77
CA LEU A 295 0.74 5.38 -22.04
C LEU A 295 1.06 5.10 -23.51
N ALA A 296 2.03 5.83 -24.05
CA ALA A 296 2.54 5.70 -25.41
C ALA A 296 4.06 5.58 -25.44
N ASP A 297 4.57 4.74 -26.35
CA ASP A 297 5.99 4.70 -26.69
C ASP A 297 6.33 5.96 -27.52
N VAL A 298 7.17 6.82 -26.96
CA VAL A 298 7.60 8.10 -27.54
C VAL A 298 9.08 8.06 -27.93
N THR A 299 9.63 6.85 -28.09
CA THR A 299 11.03 6.63 -28.43
C THR A 299 11.34 7.10 -29.84
N ASP A 300 12.36 7.95 -29.97
CA ASP A 300 12.94 8.31 -31.26
C ASP A 300 13.92 7.22 -31.73
N TYR A 301 13.38 6.12 -32.26
CA TYR A 301 14.20 5.02 -32.78
C TYR A 301 15.02 5.42 -34.02
N GLU A 302 14.56 6.41 -34.81
CA GLU A 302 15.28 6.89 -35.99
C GLU A 302 16.54 7.68 -35.59
N GLY A 303 16.46 8.44 -34.49
CA GLY A 303 17.59 9.12 -33.87
C GLY A 303 18.50 8.22 -33.01
N GLY A 304 18.20 6.92 -32.89
CA GLY A 304 18.92 6.00 -32.02
C GLY A 304 18.67 6.25 -30.53
N GLY A 305 17.52 6.82 -30.18
CA GLY A 305 17.11 7.08 -28.82
C GLY A 305 16.92 5.81 -27.99
N GLU A 306 17.16 5.93 -26.70
CA GLU A 306 16.80 4.88 -25.74
C GLU A 306 15.28 4.88 -25.50
N LEU A 307 14.71 3.71 -25.16
CA LEU A 307 13.28 3.56 -24.88
C LEU A 307 12.77 4.66 -23.94
N THR A 308 11.79 5.43 -24.39
CA THR A 308 11.07 6.43 -23.61
C THR A 308 9.57 6.20 -23.77
N VAL A 309 8.88 6.12 -22.64
CA VAL A 309 7.42 5.94 -22.59
C VAL A 309 6.86 7.08 -21.77
N GLY A 310 5.85 7.76 -22.31
CA GLY A 310 5.19 8.88 -21.67
C GLY A 310 3.67 8.75 -21.72
N LEU A 311 2.99 9.77 -21.22
CA LEU A 311 1.54 9.91 -21.40
C LEU A 311 1.20 9.99 -22.89
N SER A 312 0.09 9.36 -23.26
CA SER A 312 -0.42 9.45 -24.63
C SER A 312 -0.97 10.84 -24.91
N GLU A 313 -0.94 11.26 -26.18
CA GLU A 313 -1.44 12.57 -26.60
C GLU A 313 -2.90 12.80 -26.14
N GLU A 314 -3.20 14.03 -25.75
CA GLU A 314 -4.53 14.43 -25.27
C GLU A 314 -5.62 14.03 -26.28
N GLY A 315 -6.60 13.22 -25.82
CA GLY A 315 -7.71 12.74 -26.64
C GLY A 315 -7.57 11.31 -27.19
N THR A 316 -6.43 10.65 -27.01
CA THR A 316 -6.26 9.22 -27.35
C THR A 316 -6.83 8.28 -26.28
N PHE A 317 -6.78 8.70 -25.01
CA PHE A 317 -7.43 8.02 -23.89
C PHE A 317 -8.58 8.87 -23.37
N PHE A 318 -9.80 8.56 -23.80
CA PHE A 318 -11.00 9.10 -23.17
C PHE A 318 -11.13 8.43 -21.81
N GLY A 319 -11.00 9.21 -20.74
CA GLY A 319 -11.19 8.73 -19.37
C GLY A 319 -12.42 7.83 -19.28
N MET A 320 -12.21 6.60 -18.83
CA MET A 320 -13.28 5.63 -18.70
C MET A 320 -13.99 5.80 -17.36
N THR A 321 -15.28 5.48 -17.32
CA THR A 321 -15.97 5.34 -16.04
C THR A 321 -15.37 4.17 -15.27
N GLY A 322 -15.43 4.21 -13.93
CA GLY A 322 -14.93 3.11 -13.10
C GLY A 322 -15.57 1.76 -13.45
N HIS A 323 -16.86 1.77 -13.83
CA HIS A 323 -17.56 0.57 -14.29
C HIS A 323 -16.98 0.01 -15.59
N ALA A 324 -16.73 0.87 -16.58
CA ALA A 324 -16.13 0.45 -17.85
C ALA A 324 -14.71 -0.12 -17.66
N LEU A 325 -13.93 0.42 -16.71
CA LEU A 325 -12.61 -0.14 -16.35
C LEU A 325 -12.72 -1.57 -15.80
N CYS A 326 -13.74 -1.88 -15.01
CA CYS A 326 -13.97 -3.23 -14.48
C CYS A 326 -14.38 -4.24 -15.55
N GLU A 327 -15.01 -3.79 -16.63
CA GLU A 327 -15.43 -4.64 -17.76
C GLU A 327 -14.33 -4.85 -18.80
N LEU A 328 -13.19 -4.17 -18.67
CA LEU A 328 -12.07 -4.33 -19.58
C LEU A 328 -11.53 -5.75 -19.57
N HIS A 329 -11.37 -6.31 -20.77
CA HIS A 329 -10.66 -7.57 -20.96
C HIS A 329 -9.20 -7.44 -20.50
N LYS A 330 -8.59 -8.57 -20.09
CA LYS A 330 -7.17 -8.64 -19.73
C LYS A 330 -6.26 -8.09 -20.84
N SER A 331 -6.63 -8.24 -22.11
CA SER A 331 -5.88 -7.70 -23.25
C SER A 331 -5.79 -6.16 -23.26
N SER A 332 -6.71 -5.49 -22.59
CA SER A 332 -6.78 -4.03 -22.49
C SER A 332 -5.89 -3.45 -21.39
N TRP A 333 -5.19 -4.30 -20.64
CA TRP A 333 -4.20 -3.89 -19.65
C TRP A 333 -2.79 -4.16 -20.17
N VAL A 334 -1.90 -3.19 -19.99
CA VAL A 334 -0.50 -3.25 -20.41
C VAL A 334 0.42 -3.02 -19.22
N HIS A 335 1.61 -3.61 -19.26
CA HIS A 335 2.64 -3.35 -18.25
C HIS A 335 3.15 -1.91 -18.35
N ALA A 336 3.19 -1.21 -17.22
CA ALA A 336 3.73 0.15 -17.06
C ALA A 336 5.14 0.14 -16.45
N SER A 337 5.87 -0.95 -16.67
CA SER A 337 7.23 -1.19 -16.19
C SER A 337 7.98 -2.14 -17.11
N LEU A 338 9.31 -2.08 -17.10
CA LEU A 338 10.16 -3.15 -17.61
C LEU A 338 10.16 -4.35 -16.64
N ASP A 339 10.35 -5.55 -17.20
CA ASP A 339 10.54 -6.76 -16.40
C ASP A 339 11.95 -6.78 -15.80
N LEU A 340 12.14 -7.51 -14.70
CA LEU A 340 13.46 -7.80 -14.16
C LEU A 340 14.09 -8.96 -14.91
N LEU A 341 15.16 -8.69 -15.64
CA LEU A 341 15.93 -9.71 -16.36
C LEU A 341 16.52 -10.77 -15.40
N PRO A 342 16.83 -11.99 -15.87
CA PRO A 342 17.57 -12.98 -15.08
C PRO A 342 18.84 -12.41 -14.41
N GLN A 343 19.53 -11.46 -15.06
CA GLN A 343 20.66 -10.70 -14.51
C GLN A 343 20.33 -9.87 -13.24
N GLY A 344 19.05 -9.64 -12.92
CA GLY A 344 18.62 -8.88 -11.74
C GLY A 344 18.55 -7.36 -11.98
N ARG A 345 18.47 -6.94 -13.24
CA ARG A 345 18.33 -5.55 -13.69
C ARG A 345 17.14 -5.41 -14.64
N CYS A 346 16.60 -4.21 -14.79
CA CYS A 346 15.60 -3.90 -15.83
C CYS A 346 16.27 -3.72 -17.21
N LYS A 347 17.44 -3.08 -17.24
CA LYS A 347 18.24 -2.89 -18.46
C LYS A 347 19.42 -3.85 -18.47
N TYR A 348 19.64 -4.52 -19.60
CA TYR A 348 20.76 -5.45 -19.75
C TYR A 348 22.08 -4.72 -19.58
N TYR A 349 22.93 -5.28 -18.72
CA TYR A 349 24.31 -4.85 -18.57
C TYR A 349 25.22 -5.75 -19.41
N ASP A 350 25.91 -5.14 -20.36
CA ASP A 350 26.91 -5.82 -21.18
C ASP A 350 28.15 -6.14 -20.33
N TYR A 351 28.57 -7.40 -20.36
CA TYR A 351 29.77 -7.90 -19.68
C TYR A 351 31.08 -7.53 -20.39
N GLY A 352 31.02 -6.64 -21.39
CA GLY A 352 32.15 -6.31 -22.25
C GLY A 352 32.44 -7.44 -23.23
N TRP A 353 31.41 -8.15 -23.69
CA TRP A 353 31.59 -9.27 -24.61
C TRP A 353 31.99 -8.77 -26.00
N THR A 354 33.04 -9.35 -26.56
CA THR A 354 33.48 -9.05 -27.93
C THR A 354 33.14 -10.21 -28.87
N PRO A 355 32.58 -9.93 -30.06
CA PRO A 355 32.33 -10.95 -31.06
C PRO A 355 33.60 -11.70 -31.46
N PRO A 356 33.55 -13.02 -31.68
CA PRO A 356 34.68 -13.77 -32.22
C PRO A 356 35.07 -13.20 -33.60
N GLU A 357 36.37 -13.13 -33.90
CA GLU A 357 36.87 -12.67 -35.21
C GLU A 357 36.26 -13.44 -36.40
N SER A 358 35.88 -14.70 -36.18
CA SER A 358 35.21 -15.56 -37.17
C SER A 358 33.79 -15.10 -37.56
N ASN A 359 33.12 -14.33 -36.70
CA ASN A 359 31.79 -13.80 -36.95
C ASN A 359 31.62 -12.44 -36.25
N PRO A 360 31.99 -11.33 -36.91
CA PRO A 360 31.95 -9.99 -36.31
C PRO A 360 30.52 -9.51 -36.01
N ASP A 361 29.50 -10.11 -36.63
CA ASP A 361 28.09 -9.77 -36.42
C ASP A 361 27.41 -10.65 -35.34
N ALA A 362 28.18 -11.53 -34.68
CA ALA A 362 27.64 -12.34 -33.59
C ALA A 362 27.16 -11.44 -32.44
N LYS A 363 25.98 -11.75 -31.88
CA LYS A 363 25.45 -11.10 -30.68
C LYS A 363 25.88 -11.88 -29.44
N ASP A 364 26.02 -11.19 -28.33
CA ASP A 364 26.38 -11.81 -27.05
C ASP A 364 25.40 -12.96 -26.73
N PRO A 365 25.87 -14.21 -26.56
CA PRO A 365 25.00 -15.34 -26.21
C PRO A 365 24.31 -15.17 -24.84
N ARG A 366 24.80 -14.26 -24.00
CA ARG A 366 24.21 -13.91 -22.70
C ARG A 366 23.20 -12.77 -22.80
N LEU A 367 23.02 -12.17 -23.98
CA LEU A 367 22.10 -11.04 -24.17
C LEU A 367 20.67 -11.42 -23.77
N GLU A 368 20.21 -10.84 -22.67
CA GLU A 368 18.85 -10.99 -22.19
C GLU A 368 17.97 -9.87 -22.76
N LYS A 369 16.93 -10.23 -23.50
CA LYS A 369 15.96 -9.27 -24.03
C LYS A 369 14.79 -9.13 -23.06
N ASN A 370 14.46 -7.89 -22.73
CA ASN A 370 13.27 -7.57 -21.96
C ASN A 370 12.00 -7.73 -22.82
N ARG A 371 10.84 -7.75 -22.16
CA ARG A 371 9.56 -7.65 -22.86
C ARG A 371 9.45 -6.34 -23.66
N PRO A 372 8.69 -6.32 -24.77
CA PRO A 372 8.37 -5.07 -25.45
C PRO A 372 7.70 -4.07 -24.49
N ALA A 373 7.96 -2.78 -24.70
CA ALA A 373 7.28 -1.74 -23.95
C ALA A 373 5.76 -1.83 -24.13
N LEU A 374 5.01 -1.56 -23.07
CA LEU A 374 3.54 -1.59 -23.07
C LEU A 374 2.95 -2.93 -23.56
N GLN A 375 3.66 -4.04 -23.31
CA GLN A 375 3.15 -5.37 -23.60
C GLN A 375 1.86 -5.62 -22.81
N SER A 376 0.86 -6.20 -23.48
CA SER A 376 -0.39 -6.61 -22.82
C SER A 376 -0.14 -7.75 -21.84
N ILE A 377 -0.76 -7.67 -20.66
CA ILE A 377 -0.72 -8.73 -19.64
C ILE A 377 -1.34 -10.04 -20.12
N HIS A 378 -2.15 -10.01 -21.19
CA HIS A 378 -2.69 -11.22 -21.81
C HIS A 378 -1.59 -12.13 -22.39
N LEU A 379 -0.43 -11.55 -22.74
CA LEU A 379 0.73 -12.27 -23.24
C LEU A 379 1.66 -12.77 -22.12
N ASP A 380 1.32 -12.49 -20.86
CA ASP A 380 2.09 -13.00 -19.73
C ASP A 380 2.07 -14.53 -19.77
N LYS A 381 3.22 -15.12 -19.45
CA LYS A 381 3.35 -16.57 -19.39
C LYS A 381 2.35 -17.07 -18.36
N VAL A 382 1.32 -17.77 -18.83
CA VAL A 382 0.42 -18.50 -17.94
C VAL A 382 1.30 -19.44 -17.13
N VAL A 383 1.32 -19.28 -15.81
CA VAL A 383 1.85 -20.32 -14.92
C VAL A 383 0.93 -21.50 -15.11
N MET A 384 1.23 -22.33 -16.10
CA MET A 384 0.54 -23.57 -16.30
C MET A 384 0.80 -24.36 -15.02
N LEU A 385 -0.24 -24.54 -14.22
CA LEU A 385 -0.31 -25.55 -13.16
C LEU A 385 0.13 -26.92 -13.67
N SER A 386 0.25 -27.13 -15.00
CA SER A 386 0.93 -28.29 -15.59
C SER A 386 2.35 -28.49 -15.07
N ALA A 387 3.12 -27.44 -14.75
CA ALA A 387 4.47 -27.59 -14.20
C ALA A 387 4.46 -28.13 -12.74
N LEU A 388 3.43 -27.77 -11.97
CA LEU A 388 3.17 -28.32 -10.64
C LEU A 388 2.61 -29.74 -10.72
N LEU A 389 1.75 -30.03 -11.70
CA LEU A 389 1.24 -31.37 -11.97
C LEU A 389 2.33 -32.33 -12.45
N SER A 390 3.28 -31.88 -13.29
CA SER A 390 4.39 -32.72 -13.74
C SER A 390 5.37 -33.08 -12.62
N LEU A 391 5.51 -32.23 -11.59
CA LEU A 391 6.28 -32.55 -10.38
C LEU A 391 5.50 -33.45 -9.41
N LEU A 392 4.16 -33.37 -9.40
CA LEU A 392 3.30 -34.26 -8.62
C LEU A 392 3.13 -35.65 -9.24
N TYR A 393 3.28 -35.77 -10.57
CA TYR A 393 3.16 -37.04 -11.31
C TYR A 393 4.51 -37.68 -11.67
N SER A 394 5.64 -37.06 -11.34
CA SER A 394 6.96 -37.71 -11.48
C SER A 394 7.34 -38.59 -10.28
N ASP A 395 6.59 -38.48 -9.16
CA ASP A 395 6.78 -39.25 -7.93
C ASP A 395 5.62 -40.23 -7.65
N ILE A 396 4.78 -40.54 -8.65
CA ILE A 396 3.81 -41.65 -8.69
C ILE A 396 4.22 -42.57 -9.83
#